data_AF-A0A932KKU2-F1
#
_entry.id   AF-A0A932KKU2-F1
#
_cell.length_a   1.000
_cell.length_b   1.000
_cell.length_c   1.000
_cell.angle_alpha   90.00
_cell.angle_beta   90.00
_cell.angle_gamma   90.00
#
_symmetry.space_group_name_H-M   'P 1'
#
loop_
_entity.id
_entity.type
_entity.pdbx_description
1 polymer ?
#
loop_
_entity_poly.entity_id
_entity_poly.type
_entity_poly.pdbx_seq_one_letter_code
_entity_poly.pdbx_strand_id
1 'polypeptide(L)'
;MSIKTKAALTFGLFMFFFVGLAATGFLYLGGAVGLSEADAAGRIRWMQWFLGIAAFLGVALGLAGMTIIWRTVVLPLVKIRDCVGEVARGDFRARVDVKNADEVGDVARAVNLLSEEMSRSLSRVADSSLRVASASEELSATSREMAKGADAQVQQTSQVAAAMEEMSATVIEVAKNASQAAIEDIADQTNLLALNAAIEAARAGEQGRGFAVVADEVRKLAERTTKATREISEMISAIQRDTGSAVKAMESGTREVTRGMDEADQAGAALKRIVEMVGQANDKVAQIATAAEEQSAASEEITGSVDRIAGVSKEVASGAGQTTSASEELAKVATGLQEMVGRFRLNGAMQER
;
A
#
# COMPACT_ATOMS: atom_id res chain seq x y z
N MET A 1 13.40 0.56 41.45
CA MET A 1 12.71 0.56 42.77
C MET A 1 11.25 0.85 42.50
N SER A 2 10.36 -0.12 42.75
CA SER A 2 8.95 0.00 42.36
C SER A 2 8.28 1.18 43.06
N ILE A 3 7.16 1.63 42.50
CA ILE A 3 6.29 2.63 43.14
C ILE A 3 5.96 2.20 44.58
N LYS A 4 5.67 0.90 44.78
CA LYS A 4 5.37 0.31 46.08
C LYS A 4 6.57 0.40 47.03
N THR A 5 7.79 0.12 46.57
CA THR A 5 8.97 0.27 47.42
C THR A 5 9.22 1.73 47.80
N LYS A 6 9.00 2.69 46.89
CA LYS A 6 9.18 4.13 47.19
C LYS A 6 8.18 4.62 48.23
N ALA A 7 6.91 4.25 48.08
CA ALA A 7 5.86 4.56 49.04
C ALA A 7 6.07 3.86 50.39
N ALA A 8 6.52 2.60 50.38
CA ALA A 8 6.85 1.86 51.60
C ALA A 8 8.08 2.43 52.32
N LEU A 9 9.08 2.92 51.58
CA LEU A 9 10.27 3.53 52.18
C LEU A 9 9.94 4.87 52.82
N THR A 10 9.13 5.72 52.16
CA THR A 10 8.70 7.01 52.74
C THR A 10 7.80 6.82 53.94
N PHE A 11 6.84 5.88 53.86
CA PHE A 11 5.96 5.55 54.98
C PHE A 11 6.72 4.90 56.14
N GLY A 12 7.62 3.96 55.84
CA GLY A 12 8.45 3.28 56.83
C GLY A 12 9.39 4.23 57.56
N LEU A 13 10.04 5.17 56.85
CA LEU A 13 10.87 6.20 57.49
C LEU A 13 10.05 7.09 58.43
N PHE A 14 8.84 7.47 58.00
CA PHE A 14 7.94 8.30 58.79
C PHE A 14 7.46 7.57 60.05
N MET A 15 7.06 6.31 59.92
CA MET A 15 6.58 5.50 61.04
C MET A 15 7.68 5.19 62.05
N PHE A 16 8.89 4.87 61.57
CA PHE A 16 10.05 4.62 62.44
C PHE A 16 10.44 5.87 63.23
N PHE A 17 10.38 7.05 62.60
CA PHE A 17 10.62 8.33 63.26
C PHE A 17 9.62 8.60 64.39
N PHE A 18 8.32 8.39 64.15
CA PHE A 18 7.28 8.61 65.16
C PHE A 18 7.32 7.60 66.32
N VAL A 19 7.59 6.32 66.04
CA VAL A 19 7.73 5.30 67.09
C VAL A 19 8.98 5.55 67.94
N GLY A 20 10.10 5.95 67.32
CA GLY A 20 11.31 6.34 68.05
C GLY A 20 11.08 7.54 68.98
N LEU A 21 10.27 8.51 68.54
CA LEU A 21 9.83 9.66 69.33
C LEU A 21 8.95 9.27 70.52
N ALA A 22 7.99 8.39 70.31
CA ALA A 22 7.12 7.89 71.39
C ALA A 22 7.93 7.09 72.42
N ALA A 23 8.84 6.23 71.96
CA ALA A 23 9.69 5.40 72.83
C ALA A 23 10.66 6.23 73.69
N THR A 24 11.30 7.24 73.10
CA THR A 24 12.19 8.17 73.83
C THR A 24 11.42 9.03 74.82
N GLY A 25 10.22 9.51 74.45
CA GLY A 25 9.31 10.20 75.37
C GLY A 25 8.91 9.33 76.56
N PHE A 26 8.60 8.05 76.33
CA PHE A 26 8.18 7.09 77.37
C PHE A 26 9.31 6.72 78.34
N LEU A 27 10.52 6.44 77.83
CA LEU A 27 11.70 6.15 78.64
C LEU A 27 12.07 7.33 79.56
N TYR A 28 11.90 8.56 79.07
CA TYR A 28 12.21 9.77 79.83
C TYR A 28 11.14 10.08 80.89
N LEU A 29 9.86 9.77 80.62
CA LEU A 29 8.77 9.86 81.59
C LEU A 29 8.85 8.78 82.68
N GLY A 30 9.30 7.56 82.34
CA GLY A 30 9.43 6.43 83.26
C GLY A 30 10.57 6.55 84.27
N GLY A 31 11.60 7.36 83.99
CA GLY A 31 12.69 7.67 84.92
C GLY A 31 12.35 8.70 86.00
N ALA A 32 11.08 9.14 86.10
CA ALA A 32 10.67 10.30 86.90
C ALA A 32 10.18 9.98 88.33
N VAL A 33 10.25 8.73 88.80
CA VAL A 33 9.81 8.38 90.16
C VAL A 33 10.91 8.76 91.18
N GLY A 34 10.84 9.99 91.74
CA GLY A 34 11.55 10.36 92.98
C GLY A 34 12.57 11.51 92.95
N LEU A 35 12.45 12.53 92.09
CA LEU A 35 13.42 13.65 92.00
C LEU A 35 12.79 15.04 92.28
N SER A 36 13.59 15.96 92.83
CA SER A 36 13.18 17.26 93.40
C SER A 36 12.51 18.24 92.42
N GLU A 37 11.70 19.18 92.95
CA GLU A 37 10.96 20.19 92.19
C GLU A 37 11.86 21.15 91.36
N ALA A 38 13.11 21.37 91.79
CA ALA A 38 14.05 22.28 91.11
C ALA A 38 14.49 21.77 89.71
N ASP A 39 14.48 20.46 89.49
CA ASP A 39 14.85 19.82 88.21
C ASP A 39 13.67 19.69 87.24
N ALA A 40 12.45 20.06 87.67
CA ALA A 40 11.24 19.95 86.85
C ALA A 40 11.22 21.02 85.73
N ALA A 41 11.61 22.27 86.03
CA ALA A 41 11.58 23.37 85.06
C ALA A 41 12.61 23.22 83.92
N GLY A 42 13.79 22.66 84.20
CA GLY A 42 14.79 22.31 83.19
C GLY A 42 14.29 21.24 82.22
N ARG A 43 13.62 20.21 82.74
CA ARG A 43 13.02 19.12 81.95
C ARG A 43 11.87 19.59 81.07
N ILE A 44 11.00 20.47 81.56
CA ILE A 44 9.90 21.03 80.75
C ILE A 44 10.45 21.78 79.54
N ARG A 45 11.46 22.64 79.72
CA ARG A 45 12.10 23.36 78.59
C ARG A 45 12.77 22.40 77.61
N TRP A 46 13.50 21.40 78.10
CA TRP A 46 14.11 20.38 77.25
C TRP A 46 13.06 19.59 76.44
N MET A 47 11.95 19.23 77.07
CA MET A 47 10.84 18.52 76.42
C MET A 47 10.13 19.39 75.37
N GLN A 48 9.98 20.70 75.62
CA GLN A 48 9.46 21.65 74.63
C GLN A 48 10.37 21.78 73.40
N TRP A 49 11.68 21.89 73.59
CA TRP A 49 12.65 21.93 72.48
C TRP A 49 12.69 20.62 71.70
N PHE A 50 12.68 19.48 72.40
CA PHE A 50 12.65 18.15 71.78
C PHE A 50 11.39 17.93 70.94
N LEU A 51 10.21 18.26 71.48
CA LEU A 51 8.94 18.19 70.75
C LEU A 51 8.91 19.14 69.55
N GLY A 52 9.47 20.34 69.67
CA GLY A 52 9.58 21.29 68.55
C GLY A 52 10.44 20.77 67.41
N ILE A 53 11.63 20.22 67.72
CA ILE A 53 12.55 19.63 66.73
C ILE A 53 11.92 18.39 66.07
N ALA A 54 11.26 17.56 66.88
CA ALA A 54 10.53 16.39 66.43
C ALA A 54 9.41 16.73 65.44
N ALA A 55 8.58 17.71 65.76
CA ALA A 55 7.53 18.20 64.89
C ALA A 55 8.11 18.76 63.57
N PHE A 56 9.19 19.55 63.66
CA PHE A 56 9.87 20.09 62.49
C PHE A 56 10.42 18.98 61.57
N LEU A 57 11.09 17.97 62.12
CA LEU A 57 11.60 16.82 61.36
C LEU A 57 10.49 15.99 60.73
N GLY A 58 9.37 15.80 61.44
CA GLY A 58 8.19 15.10 60.90
C GLY A 58 7.60 15.84 59.69
N VAL A 59 7.47 17.16 59.78
CA VAL A 59 7.02 18.00 58.66
C VAL A 59 8.01 17.97 57.50
N ALA A 60 9.31 18.07 57.78
CA ALA A 60 10.37 18.02 56.76
C ALA A 60 10.39 16.67 56.01
N LEU A 61 10.25 15.55 56.72
CA LEU A 61 10.15 14.22 56.13
C LEU A 61 8.88 14.05 55.30
N GLY A 62 7.75 14.59 55.77
CA GLY A 62 6.49 14.60 55.02
C GLY A 62 6.62 15.38 53.70
N LEU A 63 7.19 16.59 53.75
CA LEU A 63 7.45 17.41 52.57
C LEU A 63 8.43 16.73 51.61
N ALA A 64 9.51 16.13 52.11
CA ALA A 64 10.46 15.38 51.30
C ALA A 64 9.78 14.19 50.59
N GLY A 65 8.98 13.41 51.32
CA GLY A 65 8.21 12.30 50.77
C GLY A 65 7.20 12.74 49.70
N MET A 66 6.46 13.83 49.96
CA MET A 66 5.53 14.44 49.00
C MET A 66 6.26 14.87 47.72
N THR A 67 7.42 15.52 47.87
CA THR A 67 8.22 15.98 46.73
C THR A 67 8.74 14.80 45.89
N ILE A 68 9.17 13.71 46.53
CA ILE A 68 9.63 12.48 45.85
C ILE A 68 8.50 11.84 45.05
N ILE A 69 7.32 11.65 45.65
CA ILE A 69 6.16 11.07 44.96
C ILE A 69 5.72 11.96 43.79
N TRP A 70 5.68 13.28 44.01
CA TRP A 70 5.34 14.24 42.96
C TRP A 70 6.29 14.13 41.76
N ARG A 71 7.61 14.09 42.01
CA ARG A 71 8.62 14.06 40.94
C ARG A 71 8.77 12.71 40.25
N THR A 72 8.53 11.60 40.97
CA THR A 72 8.79 10.25 40.45
C THR A 72 7.56 9.53 39.93
N VAL A 73 6.35 9.92 40.35
CA VAL A 73 5.09 9.26 39.94
C VAL A 73 4.16 10.24 39.24
N VAL A 74 3.84 11.37 39.87
CA VAL A 74 2.81 12.30 39.34
C VAL A 74 3.28 12.98 38.06
N LEU A 75 4.47 13.60 38.08
CA LEU A 75 4.98 14.35 36.93
C LEU A 75 5.16 13.47 35.67
N PRO A 76 5.74 12.26 35.74
CA PRO A 76 5.86 11.40 34.56
C PRO A 76 4.51 10.91 34.03
N LEU A 77 3.53 10.61 34.90
CA LEU A 77 2.19 10.22 34.46
C LEU A 77 1.47 11.34 33.70
N VAL A 78 1.64 12.59 34.14
CA VAL A 78 1.11 13.77 33.42
C VAL A 78 1.73 13.86 32.01
N LYS A 79 3.04 13.67 31.89
CA LYS A 79 3.73 13.66 30.59
C LYS A 79 3.28 12.52 29.67
N ILE A 80 3.04 11.33 30.24
CA ILE A 80 2.52 10.20 29.47
C ILE A 80 1.14 10.55 28.92
N ARG A 81 0.24 11.04 29.77
CA ARG A 81 -1.09 11.50 29.34
C ARG A 81 -1.01 12.56 28.25
N ASP A 82 -0.15 13.55 28.41
CA ASP A 82 -0.01 14.65 27.43
C ASP A 82 0.52 14.12 26.09
N CYS A 83 1.53 13.25 26.12
CA CYS A 83 2.07 12.58 24.93
C CYS A 83 1.01 11.69 24.26
N VAL A 84 0.21 10.95 25.03
CA VAL A 84 -0.92 10.18 24.54
C VAL A 84 -1.93 11.09 23.84
N GLY A 85 -2.23 12.26 24.41
CA GLY A 85 -3.10 13.25 23.78
C GLY A 85 -2.53 13.89 22.51
N GLU A 86 -1.20 13.97 22.38
CA GLU A 86 -0.53 14.41 21.15
C GLU A 86 -0.55 13.33 20.06
N VAL A 87 -0.21 12.09 20.43
CA VAL A 87 -0.30 10.90 19.58
C VAL A 87 -1.71 10.71 19.06
N ALA A 88 -2.69 10.93 19.94
CA ALA A 88 -4.09 10.84 19.57
C ALA A 88 -4.38 11.82 18.41
N ARG A 89 -4.05 13.10 18.60
CA ARG A 89 -4.27 14.17 17.61
C ARG A 89 -3.44 14.05 16.32
N GLY A 90 -2.78 12.91 16.10
CA GLY A 90 -2.01 12.58 14.91
C GLY A 90 -0.53 12.95 14.99
N ASP A 91 -0.06 13.49 16.12
CA ASP A 91 1.36 13.79 16.32
C ASP A 91 2.11 12.59 16.90
N PHE A 92 2.47 11.65 16.03
CA PHE A 92 3.26 10.47 16.39
C PHE A 92 4.75 10.77 16.63
N ARG A 93 5.20 12.04 16.62
CA ARG A 93 6.58 12.42 16.98
C ARG A 93 6.75 12.68 18.47
N ALA A 94 5.65 12.90 19.19
CA ALA A 94 5.63 13.05 20.63
C ALA A 94 6.29 11.84 21.32
N ARG A 95 7.16 12.10 22.30
CA ARG A 95 7.85 11.07 23.07
C ARG A 95 7.87 11.44 24.55
N VAL A 96 7.69 10.42 25.38
CA VAL A 96 7.88 10.53 26.82
C VAL A 96 9.34 10.26 27.15
N ASP A 97 10.01 11.21 27.78
CA ASP A 97 11.37 11.05 28.31
C ASP A 97 11.38 10.04 29.48
N VAL A 98 11.98 8.87 29.24
CA VAL A 98 12.00 7.76 30.19
C VAL A 98 13.26 7.80 31.05
N LYS A 99 13.15 8.33 32.26
CA LYS A 99 14.26 8.34 33.25
C LYS A 99 14.13 7.27 34.34
N ASN A 100 12.93 6.74 34.56
CA ASN A 100 12.65 5.81 35.65
C ASN A 100 12.62 4.36 35.14
N ALA A 101 13.25 3.45 35.89
CA ALA A 101 13.22 2.00 35.65
C ALA A 101 12.17 1.30 36.54
N ASP A 102 11.02 1.93 36.71
CA ASP A 102 9.87 1.41 37.46
C ASP A 102 8.66 1.22 36.53
N GLU A 103 7.51 0.85 37.10
CA GLU A 103 6.30 0.54 36.36
C GLU A 103 5.81 1.72 35.50
N VAL A 104 6.05 2.95 35.95
CA VAL A 104 5.72 4.16 35.15
C VAL A 104 6.63 4.26 33.93
N GLY A 105 7.90 3.88 34.09
CA GLY A 105 8.85 3.79 32.99
C GLY A 105 8.50 2.72 31.96
N ASP A 106 7.94 1.58 32.38
CA ASP A 106 7.47 0.53 31.46
C ASP A 106 6.32 1.03 30.58
N VAL A 107 5.33 1.70 31.18
CA VAL A 107 4.21 2.31 30.43
C VAL A 107 4.71 3.36 29.45
N ALA A 108 5.63 4.23 29.88
CA ALA A 108 6.22 5.24 28.99
C ALA A 108 6.97 4.62 27.79
N ARG A 109 7.70 3.50 28.00
CA ARG A 109 8.36 2.75 26.92
C ARG A 109 7.34 2.15 25.95
N ALA A 110 6.27 1.55 26.47
CA ALA A 110 5.22 0.96 25.64
C ALA A 110 4.52 2.01 24.76
N VAL A 111 4.23 3.20 25.31
CA VAL A 111 3.66 4.32 24.56
C VAL A 111 4.62 4.82 23.48
N ASN A 112 5.91 5.00 23.80
CA ASN A 112 6.90 5.39 22.79
C ASN A 112 7.01 4.38 21.64
N LEU A 113 6.97 3.07 21.95
CA LEU A 113 7.00 2.01 20.94
C LEU A 113 5.75 2.04 20.05
N LEU A 114 4.56 2.24 20.64
CA LEU A 114 3.32 2.38 19.88
C LEU A 114 3.39 3.56 18.91
N SER A 115 3.83 4.74 19.39
CA SER A 115 3.98 5.93 18.55
C SER A 115 5.01 5.73 17.44
N GLU A 116 6.08 4.98 17.70
CA GLU A 116 7.09 4.66 16.71
C GLU A 116 6.56 3.72 15.62
N GLU A 117 5.91 2.62 15.99
CA GLU A 117 5.34 1.67 15.02
C GLU A 117 4.22 2.32 14.19
N MET A 118 3.36 3.14 14.81
CA MET A 118 2.31 3.84 14.08
C MET A 118 2.89 4.88 13.11
N SER A 119 3.88 5.66 13.56
CA SER A 119 4.58 6.62 12.68
C SER A 119 5.23 5.92 11.49
N ARG A 120 5.91 4.78 11.72
CA ARG A 120 6.51 4.00 10.63
C ARG A 120 5.45 3.45 9.68
N SER A 121 4.34 2.93 10.20
CA SER A 121 3.24 2.39 9.39
C SER A 121 2.62 3.47 8.51
N LEU A 122 2.24 4.61 9.08
CA LEU A 122 1.66 5.74 8.35
C LEU A 122 2.64 6.31 7.32
N SER A 123 3.92 6.42 7.66
CA SER A 123 4.95 6.86 6.70
C SER A 123 5.09 5.89 5.53
N ARG A 124 5.00 4.56 5.76
CA ARG A 124 5.03 3.56 4.68
C ARG A 124 3.79 3.62 3.80
N VAL A 125 2.61 3.81 4.40
CA VAL A 125 1.35 3.97 3.66
C VAL A 125 1.39 5.23 2.80
N ALA A 126 1.88 6.35 3.33
CA ALA A 126 2.02 7.60 2.61
C ALA A 126 3.02 7.49 1.44
N ASP A 127 4.21 6.92 1.67
CA ASP A 127 5.19 6.69 0.61
C ASP A 127 4.65 5.76 -0.49
N SER A 128 4.03 4.65 -0.09
CA SER A 128 3.42 3.72 -1.05
C SER A 128 2.30 4.37 -1.86
N SER A 129 1.49 5.22 -1.23
CA SER A 129 0.39 5.95 -1.88
C SER A 129 0.93 6.94 -2.90
N LEU A 130 1.97 7.71 -2.56
CA LEU A 130 2.64 8.63 -3.48
C LEU A 130 3.27 7.89 -4.67
N ARG A 131 3.91 6.74 -4.43
CA ARG A 131 4.48 5.91 -5.49
C ARG A 131 3.41 5.36 -6.44
N VAL A 132 2.27 4.91 -5.90
CA VAL A 132 1.14 4.45 -6.72
C VAL A 132 0.55 5.59 -7.53
N ALA A 133 0.37 6.78 -6.94
CA ALA A 133 -0.15 7.95 -7.65
C ALA A 133 0.77 8.38 -8.81
N SER A 134 2.08 8.47 -8.56
CA SER A 134 3.05 8.84 -9.61
C SER A 134 3.12 7.80 -10.74
N ALA A 135 3.17 6.50 -10.40
CA ALA A 135 3.14 5.43 -11.40
C ALA A 135 1.83 5.41 -12.20
N SER A 136 0.72 5.75 -11.54
CA SER A 136 -0.60 5.89 -12.16
C SER A 136 -0.65 7.04 -13.16
N GLU A 137 -0.10 8.21 -12.82
CA GLU A 137 -0.01 9.35 -13.75
C GLU A 137 0.82 9.03 -15.00
N GLU A 138 1.98 8.39 -14.80
CA GLU A 138 2.85 7.94 -15.91
C GLU A 138 2.13 6.92 -16.79
N LEU A 139 1.51 5.89 -16.19
CA LEU A 139 0.74 4.88 -16.91
C LEU A 139 -0.44 5.50 -17.68
N SER A 140 -1.10 6.51 -17.11
CA SER A 140 -2.18 7.26 -17.79
C SER A 140 -1.66 8.01 -19.01
N ALA A 141 -0.51 8.69 -18.88
CA ALA A 141 0.11 9.42 -19.98
C ALA A 141 0.51 8.49 -21.11
N THR A 142 1.25 7.42 -20.81
CA THR A 142 1.70 6.43 -21.80
C THR A 142 0.53 5.70 -22.44
N SER A 143 -0.53 5.36 -21.68
CA SER A 143 -1.73 4.71 -22.24
C SER A 143 -2.50 5.64 -23.19
N ARG A 144 -2.59 6.93 -22.90
CA ARG A 144 -3.19 7.92 -23.81
C ARG A 144 -2.38 8.08 -25.09
N GLU A 145 -1.05 8.09 -24.99
CA GLU A 145 -0.17 8.14 -26.16
C GLU A 145 -0.32 6.89 -27.02
N MET A 146 -0.29 5.70 -26.42
CA MET A 146 -0.54 4.45 -27.13
C MET A 146 -1.92 4.43 -27.79
N ALA A 147 -2.96 4.97 -27.14
CA ALA A 147 -4.31 4.99 -27.70
C ALA A 147 -4.38 5.89 -28.95
N LYS A 148 -3.67 7.02 -28.95
CA LYS A 148 -3.50 7.85 -30.16
C LYS A 148 -2.70 7.12 -31.24
N GLY A 149 -1.67 6.38 -30.86
CA GLY A 149 -0.89 5.55 -31.78
C GLY A 149 -1.74 4.47 -32.45
N ALA A 150 -2.62 3.80 -31.69
CA ALA A 150 -3.55 2.81 -32.23
C ALA A 150 -4.55 3.44 -33.21
N ASP A 151 -5.11 4.61 -32.90
CA ASP A 151 -6.01 5.34 -33.79
C ASP A 151 -5.31 5.76 -35.10
N ALA A 152 -4.07 6.26 -35.00
CA ALA A 152 -3.24 6.58 -36.16
C ALA A 152 -2.92 5.33 -37.01
N GLN A 153 -2.67 4.19 -36.37
CA GLN A 153 -2.43 2.91 -37.04
C GLN A 153 -3.66 2.46 -37.84
N VAL A 154 -4.87 2.59 -37.28
CA VAL A 154 -6.14 2.30 -37.98
C VAL A 154 -6.29 3.19 -39.22
N GLN A 155 -6.00 4.49 -39.09
CA GLN A 155 -6.06 5.43 -40.23
C GLN A 155 -5.05 5.07 -41.33
N GLN A 156 -3.81 4.73 -40.98
CA GLN A 156 -2.79 4.32 -41.95
C GLN A 156 -3.14 3.00 -42.62
N THR A 157 -3.60 2.00 -41.87
CA THR A 157 -4.02 0.72 -42.45
C THR A 157 -5.25 0.86 -43.34
N SER A 158 -6.19 1.75 -43.01
CA SER A 158 -7.31 2.07 -43.91
C SER A 158 -6.84 2.66 -45.25
N GLN A 159 -5.80 3.49 -45.25
CA GLN A 159 -5.22 4.01 -46.51
C GLN A 159 -4.53 2.91 -47.32
N VAL A 160 -3.82 1.99 -46.64
CA VAL A 160 -3.22 0.83 -47.30
C VAL A 160 -4.30 -0.07 -47.91
N ALA A 161 -5.40 -0.32 -47.20
CA ALA A 161 -6.53 -1.09 -47.73
C ALA A 161 -7.10 -0.46 -49.02
N ALA A 162 -7.32 0.86 -49.01
CA ALA A 162 -7.80 1.58 -50.20
C ALA A 162 -6.81 1.47 -51.39
N ALA A 163 -5.51 1.62 -51.12
CA ALA A 163 -4.48 1.45 -52.15
C ALA A 163 -4.43 0.01 -52.70
N MET A 164 -4.67 -1.00 -51.86
CA MET A 164 -4.73 -2.41 -52.28
C MET A 164 -5.95 -2.69 -53.16
N GLU A 165 -7.12 -2.09 -52.86
CA GLU A 165 -8.30 -2.18 -53.71
C GLU A 165 -8.06 -1.55 -55.09
N GLU A 166 -7.45 -0.36 -55.14
CA GLU A 166 -7.10 0.31 -56.40
C GLU A 166 -6.08 -0.50 -57.22
N MET A 167 -5.09 -1.09 -56.55
CA MET A 167 -4.09 -1.94 -57.19
C MET A 167 -4.73 -3.22 -57.77
N SER A 168 -5.65 -3.83 -57.02
CA SER A 168 -6.41 -5.01 -57.48
C SER A 168 -7.23 -4.68 -58.74
N ALA A 169 -7.92 -3.54 -58.75
CA ALA A 169 -8.65 -3.07 -59.93
C ALA A 169 -7.74 -2.88 -61.15
N THR A 170 -6.57 -2.27 -60.95
CA THR A 170 -5.58 -2.05 -62.01
C THR A 170 -5.04 -3.37 -62.57
N VAL A 171 -4.74 -4.35 -61.71
CA VAL A 171 -4.26 -5.68 -62.14
C VAL A 171 -5.33 -6.44 -62.93
N ILE A 172 -6.60 -6.35 -62.52
CA ILE A 172 -7.72 -6.94 -63.25
C ILE A 172 -7.86 -6.30 -64.64
N GLU A 173 -7.68 -4.98 -64.75
CA GLU A 173 -7.69 -4.28 -66.04
C GLU A 173 -6.55 -4.74 -66.96
N VAL A 174 -5.33 -4.90 -66.43
CA VAL A 174 -4.19 -5.46 -67.18
C VAL A 174 -4.50 -6.86 -67.69
N ALA A 175 -5.07 -7.74 -66.86
CA ALA A 175 -5.44 -9.09 -67.25
C ALA A 175 -6.49 -9.10 -68.38
N LYS A 176 -7.49 -8.21 -68.30
CA LYS A 176 -8.52 -8.05 -69.33
C LYS A 176 -7.93 -7.57 -70.65
N ASN A 177 -7.08 -6.54 -70.62
CA ASN A 177 -6.42 -5.99 -71.80
C ASN A 177 -5.51 -7.03 -72.46
N ALA A 178 -4.79 -7.83 -71.67
CA ALA A 178 -4.00 -8.95 -72.18
C ALA A 178 -4.88 -9.99 -72.90
N SER A 179 -6.06 -10.34 -72.36
CA SER A 179 -6.98 -11.29 -73.02
C SER A 179 -7.48 -10.81 -74.38
N GLN A 180 -7.70 -9.51 -74.55
CA GLN A 180 -8.18 -8.93 -75.81
C GLN A 180 -7.10 -8.88 -76.90
N ALA A 181 -5.82 -8.93 -76.51
CA ALA A 181 -4.69 -8.87 -77.44
C ALA A 181 -4.34 -10.23 -78.09
N ALA A 182 -4.93 -11.34 -77.64
CA ALA A 182 -4.73 -12.66 -78.24
C ALA A 182 -5.51 -12.74 -79.57
N ILE A 183 -4.84 -12.46 -80.69
CA ILE A 183 -5.44 -12.42 -82.03
C ILE A 183 -4.77 -13.46 -82.92
N GLU A 184 -5.30 -14.68 -82.96
CA GLU A 184 -4.79 -15.77 -83.82
C GLU A 184 -5.48 -15.78 -85.20
N ASP A 185 -6.76 -15.39 -85.26
CA ASP A 185 -7.63 -15.55 -86.45
C ASP A 185 -7.19 -14.78 -87.70
N ILE A 186 -6.57 -13.60 -87.55
CA ILE A 186 -6.24 -12.73 -88.70
C ILE A 186 -5.07 -13.31 -89.52
N ALA A 187 -4.10 -13.95 -88.85
CA ALA A 187 -2.92 -14.48 -89.51
C ALA A 187 -3.28 -15.72 -90.37
N ASP A 188 -4.15 -16.59 -89.86
CA ASP A 188 -4.62 -17.79 -90.56
C ASP A 188 -5.48 -17.45 -91.79
N GLN A 189 -6.36 -16.44 -91.67
CA GLN A 189 -7.12 -15.94 -92.82
C GLN A 189 -6.21 -15.34 -93.91
N THR A 190 -5.19 -14.59 -93.51
CA THR A 190 -4.23 -13.98 -94.45
C THR A 190 -3.40 -15.05 -95.17
N ASN A 191 -3.00 -16.10 -94.46
CA ASN A 191 -2.30 -17.24 -95.04
C ASN A 191 -3.16 -18.00 -96.07
N LEU A 192 -4.43 -18.24 -95.76
CA LEU A 192 -5.39 -18.86 -96.69
C LEU A 192 -5.63 -18.00 -97.95
N LEU A 193 -5.74 -16.67 -97.79
CA LEU A 193 -5.88 -15.74 -98.90
C LEU A 193 -4.63 -15.74 -99.80
N ALA A 194 -3.44 -15.76 -99.20
CA ALA A 194 -2.18 -15.82 -99.93
C ALA A 194 -2.04 -17.12 -100.73
N LEU A 195 -2.45 -18.25 -100.14
CA LEU A 195 -2.45 -19.55 -100.81
C LEU A 195 -3.39 -19.55 -102.03
N ASN A 196 -4.60 -19.04 -101.88
CA ASN A 196 -5.55 -18.94 -103.00
C ASN A 196 -5.03 -18.02 -104.11
N ALA A 197 -4.39 -16.91 -103.77
CA ALA A 197 -3.77 -16.02 -104.75
C ALA A 197 -2.60 -16.69 -105.49
N ALA A 198 -1.79 -17.50 -104.80
CA ALA A 198 -0.69 -18.25 -105.41
C ALA A 198 -1.20 -19.33 -106.39
N ILE A 199 -2.29 -20.03 -106.04
CA ILE A 199 -2.94 -21.01 -106.91
C ILE A 199 -3.44 -20.34 -108.19
N GLU A 200 -4.15 -19.21 -108.08
CA GLU A 200 -4.72 -18.53 -109.25
C GLU A 200 -3.64 -17.89 -110.13
N ALA A 201 -2.54 -17.40 -109.52
CA ALA A 201 -1.37 -16.91 -110.25
C ALA A 201 -0.68 -18.03 -111.05
N ALA A 202 -0.56 -19.24 -110.49
CA ALA A 202 -0.04 -20.40 -111.20
C ALA A 202 -0.96 -20.81 -112.38
N ARG A 203 -2.27 -20.65 -112.20
CA ARG A 203 -3.29 -20.95 -113.21
C ARG A 203 -3.26 -20.00 -114.41
N ALA A 204 -2.88 -18.74 -114.19
CA ALA A 204 -2.73 -17.71 -115.22
C ALA A 204 -1.44 -17.84 -116.07
N GLY A 205 -0.56 -18.81 -115.75
CA GLY A 205 0.65 -19.10 -116.53
C GLY A 205 1.64 -17.93 -116.57
N GLU A 206 2.18 -17.60 -117.75
CA GLU A 206 3.18 -16.52 -117.91
C GLU A 206 2.65 -15.13 -117.52
N GLN A 207 1.34 -14.88 -117.63
CA GLN A 207 0.73 -13.60 -117.24
C GLN A 207 0.62 -13.43 -115.70
N GLY A 208 0.65 -14.54 -114.95
CA GLY A 208 0.53 -14.58 -113.50
C GLY A 208 1.86 -14.48 -112.73
N ARG A 209 3.00 -14.49 -113.42
CA ARG A 209 4.34 -14.54 -112.82
C ARG A 209 4.60 -13.44 -111.78
N GLY A 210 4.19 -12.20 -112.07
CA GLY A 210 4.32 -11.08 -111.12
C GLY A 210 3.43 -11.26 -109.88
N PHE A 211 2.20 -11.76 -110.06
CA PHE A 211 1.27 -12.04 -108.96
C PHE A 211 1.72 -13.22 -108.10
N ALA A 212 2.38 -14.22 -108.68
CA ALA A 212 2.91 -15.37 -107.94
C ALA A 212 3.99 -14.95 -106.93
N VAL A 213 4.87 -14.02 -107.31
CA VAL A 213 5.91 -13.47 -106.40
C VAL A 213 5.27 -12.71 -105.24
N VAL A 214 4.24 -11.90 -105.51
CA VAL A 214 3.52 -11.16 -104.47
C VAL A 214 2.80 -12.13 -103.52
N ALA A 215 2.13 -13.16 -104.05
CA ALA A 215 1.43 -14.15 -103.23
C ALA A 215 2.39 -14.93 -102.31
N ASP A 216 3.59 -15.29 -102.80
CA ASP A 216 4.59 -16.00 -101.98
C ASP A 216 5.20 -15.09 -100.90
N GLU A 217 5.35 -13.79 -101.16
CA GLU A 217 5.78 -12.80 -100.16
C GLU A 217 4.70 -12.56 -99.09
N VAL A 218 3.42 -12.48 -99.49
CA VAL A 218 2.30 -12.38 -98.54
C VAL A 218 2.21 -13.66 -97.69
N ARG A 219 2.44 -14.84 -98.26
CA ARG A 219 2.49 -16.11 -97.51
C ARG A 219 3.62 -16.12 -96.48
N LYS A 220 4.83 -15.74 -96.87
CA LYS A 220 5.97 -15.59 -95.92
C LYS A 220 5.68 -14.58 -94.82
N LEU A 221 5.04 -13.46 -95.16
CA LEU A 221 4.65 -12.45 -94.18
C LEU A 221 3.61 -13.03 -93.21
N ALA A 222 2.60 -13.75 -93.72
CA ALA A 222 1.60 -14.43 -92.90
C ALA A 222 2.25 -15.46 -91.96
N GLU A 223 3.16 -16.31 -92.44
CA GLU A 223 3.92 -17.26 -91.61
C GLU A 223 4.72 -16.55 -90.49
N ARG A 224 5.39 -15.43 -90.81
CA ARG A 224 6.09 -14.60 -89.82
C ARG A 224 5.14 -13.98 -88.79
N THR A 225 3.98 -13.50 -89.26
CA THR A 225 2.93 -12.94 -88.39
C THR A 225 2.36 -14.01 -87.47
N THR A 226 2.01 -15.20 -87.98
CA THR A 226 1.53 -16.33 -87.15
C THR A 226 2.54 -16.69 -86.07
N LYS A 227 3.84 -16.74 -86.41
CA LYS A 227 4.89 -17.01 -85.42
C LYS A 227 4.94 -15.93 -84.33
N ALA A 228 4.97 -14.66 -84.71
CA ALA A 228 5.00 -13.54 -83.75
C ALA A 228 3.72 -13.50 -82.89
N THR A 229 2.56 -13.77 -83.47
CA THR A 229 1.29 -13.89 -82.77
C THR A 229 1.31 -15.02 -81.74
N ARG A 230 1.92 -16.16 -82.08
CA ARG A 230 2.05 -17.29 -81.15
C ARG A 230 2.94 -16.95 -79.96
N GLU A 231 4.08 -16.29 -80.21
CA GLU A 231 4.96 -15.75 -79.16
C GLU A 231 4.21 -14.73 -78.27
N ILE A 232 3.39 -13.85 -78.86
CA ILE A 232 2.54 -12.91 -78.13
C ILE A 232 1.48 -13.63 -77.28
N SER A 233 0.83 -14.67 -77.82
CA SER A 233 -0.16 -15.47 -77.10
C SER A 233 0.44 -16.18 -75.88
N GLU A 234 1.67 -16.70 -76.02
CA GLU A 234 2.44 -17.28 -74.90
C GLU A 234 2.77 -16.22 -73.84
N MET A 235 3.21 -15.02 -74.25
CA MET A 235 3.46 -13.90 -73.34
C MET A 235 2.19 -13.44 -72.62
N ILE A 236 1.06 -13.33 -73.33
CA ILE A 236 -0.25 -12.98 -72.75
C ILE A 236 -0.68 -14.03 -71.74
N SER A 237 -0.53 -15.31 -72.06
CA SER A 237 -0.85 -16.41 -71.15
C SER A 237 0.02 -16.36 -69.88
N ALA A 238 1.29 -15.99 -69.99
CA ALA A 238 2.16 -15.75 -68.85
C ALA A 238 1.69 -14.54 -68.02
N ILE A 239 1.39 -13.41 -68.66
CA ILE A 239 0.87 -12.20 -68.01
C ILE A 239 -0.42 -12.50 -67.25
N GLN A 240 -1.35 -13.25 -67.84
CA GLN A 240 -2.61 -13.66 -67.19
C GLN A 240 -2.38 -14.53 -65.96
N ARG A 241 -1.40 -15.45 -66.02
CA ARG A 241 -1.03 -16.30 -64.89
C ARG A 241 -0.41 -15.48 -63.76
N ASP A 242 0.47 -14.54 -64.09
CA ASP A 242 1.16 -13.69 -63.13
C ASP A 242 0.20 -12.67 -62.49
N THR A 243 -0.67 -12.03 -63.29
CA THR A 243 -1.73 -11.15 -62.77
C THR A 243 -2.72 -11.91 -61.90
N GLY A 244 -3.15 -13.11 -62.28
CA GLY A 244 -4.00 -13.94 -61.43
C GLY A 244 -3.34 -14.31 -60.09
N SER A 245 -2.02 -14.50 -60.08
CA SER A 245 -1.25 -14.72 -58.86
C SER A 245 -1.15 -13.45 -58.01
N ALA A 246 -0.96 -12.28 -58.65
CA ALA A 246 -0.94 -10.98 -58.00
C ALA A 246 -2.29 -10.63 -57.34
N VAL A 247 -3.43 -10.90 -58.01
CA VAL A 247 -4.77 -10.71 -57.42
C VAL A 247 -4.95 -11.53 -56.15
N LYS A 248 -4.56 -12.82 -56.16
CA LYS A 248 -4.62 -13.68 -54.96
C LYS A 248 -3.76 -13.14 -53.82
N ALA A 249 -2.56 -12.64 -54.13
CA ALA A 249 -1.69 -12.03 -53.13
C ALA A 249 -2.31 -10.74 -52.56
N MET A 250 -2.96 -9.93 -53.39
CA MET A 250 -3.66 -8.71 -52.96
C MET A 250 -4.89 -9.01 -52.11
N GLU A 251 -5.69 -10.02 -52.46
CA GLU A 251 -6.81 -10.47 -51.63
C GLU A 251 -6.32 -10.90 -50.23
N SER A 252 -5.23 -11.67 -50.19
CA SER A 252 -4.62 -12.07 -48.92
C SER A 252 -4.08 -10.86 -48.13
N GLY A 253 -3.41 -9.92 -48.82
CA GLY A 253 -2.90 -8.71 -48.21
C GLY A 253 -4.01 -7.82 -47.63
N THR A 254 -5.13 -7.69 -48.35
CA THR A 254 -6.30 -6.95 -47.88
C THR A 254 -6.88 -7.57 -46.62
N ARG A 255 -7.01 -8.90 -46.55
CA ARG A 255 -7.46 -9.60 -45.32
C ARG A 255 -6.54 -9.36 -44.14
N GLU A 256 -5.22 -9.39 -44.35
CA GLU A 256 -4.26 -9.11 -43.28
C GLU A 256 -4.34 -7.65 -42.81
N VAL A 257 -4.57 -6.71 -43.71
CA VAL A 257 -4.79 -5.29 -43.35
C VAL A 257 -6.06 -5.15 -42.52
N THR A 258 -7.17 -5.77 -42.90
CA THR A 258 -8.41 -5.77 -42.12
C THR A 258 -8.20 -6.37 -40.72
N ARG A 259 -7.49 -7.51 -40.63
CA ARG A 259 -7.13 -8.12 -39.34
C ARG A 259 -6.28 -7.18 -38.49
N GLY A 260 -5.31 -6.49 -39.08
CA GLY A 260 -4.49 -5.49 -38.40
C GLY A 260 -5.30 -4.29 -37.89
N MET A 261 -6.33 -3.87 -38.62
CA MET A 261 -7.26 -2.82 -38.16
C MET A 261 -8.06 -3.27 -36.94
N ASP A 262 -8.60 -4.49 -36.96
CA ASP A 262 -9.34 -5.05 -35.81
C ASP A 262 -8.45 -5.18 -34.56
N GLU A 263 -7.20 -5.65 -34.73
CA GLU A 263 -6.23 -5.75 -33.65
C GLU A 263 -5.85 -4.38 -33.06
N ALA A 264 -5.69 -3.36 -33.92
CA ALA A 264 -5.42 -2.00 -33.48
C ALA A 264 -6.60 -1.36 -32.73
N ASP A 265 -7.84 -1.58 -33.19
CA ASP A 265 -9.03 -1.10 -32.48
C ASP A 265 -9.19 -1.78 -31.10
N GLN A 266 -8.96 -3.09 -31.04
CA GLN A 266 -8.95 -3.83 -29.76
C GLN A 266 -7.87 -3.31 -28.80
N ALA A 267 -6.68 -3.01 -29.30
CA ALA A 267 -5.62 -2.40 -28.51
C ALA A 267 -6.05 -1.02 -27.99
N GLY A 268 -6.65 -0.18 -28.84
CA GLY A 268 -7.22 1.12 -28.45
C GLY A 268 -8.28 1.01 -27.35
N ALA A 269 -9.18 0.03 -27.45
CA ALA A 269 -10.19 -0.24 -26.42
C ALA A 269 -9.58 -0.74 -25.10
N ALA A 270 -8.54 -1.57 -25.16
CA ALA A 270 -7.80 -2.03 -23.97
C ALA A 270 -7.10 -0.87 -23.26
N LEU A 271 -6.51 0.05 -24.02
CA LEU A 271 -5.83 1.23 -23.50
C LEU A 271 -6.81 2.21 -22.81
N LYS A 272 -8.01 2.40 -23.39
CA LYS A 272 -9.08 3.16 -22.72
C LYS A 272 -9.47 2.55 -21.37
N ARG A 273 -9.59 1.21 -21.29
CA ARG A 273 -9.82 0.51 -20.02
C ARG A 273 -8.69 0.70 -19.01
N ILE A 274 -7.43 0.73 -19.45
CA ILE A 274 -6.29 1.02 -18.56
C ILE A 274 -6.40 2.43 -17.99
N VAL A 275 -6.73 3.44 -18.80
CA VAL A 275 -6.92 4.81 -18.33
C VAL A 275 -8.03 4.89 -17.27
N GLU A 276 -9.13 4.16 -17.46
CA GLU A 276 -10.22 4.08 -16.47
C GLU A 276 -9.79 3.38 -15.17
N MET A 277 -9.10 2.23 -15.26
CA MET A 277 -8.56 1.52 -14.09
C MET A 277 -7.57 2.37 -13.30
N VAL A 278 -6.75 3.17 -13.99
CA VAL A 278 -5.84 4.13 -13.35
C VAL A 278 -6.62 5.21 -12.59
N GLY A 279 -7.74 5.70 -13.15
CA GLY A 279 -8.64 6.59 -12.43
C GLY A 279 -9.15 5.97 -11.12
N GLN A 280 -9.61 4.71 -11.20
CA GLN A 280 -10.06 3.97 -10.01
C GLN A 280 -8.93 3.75 -8.99
N ALA A 281 -7.70 3.50 -9.44
CA ALA A 281 -6.54 3.37 -8.57
C ALA A 281 -6.27 4.66 -7.79
N ASN A 282 -6.38 5.83 -8.44
CA ASN A 282 -6.26 7.13 -7.77
C ASN A 282 -7.38 7.35 -6.75
N ASP A 283 -8.62 6.97 -7.06
CA ASP A 283 -9.72 7.02 -6.09
C ASP A 283 -9.45 6.11 -4.88
N LYS A 284 -8.85 4.94 -5.10
CA LYS A 284 -8.43 4.03 -4.02
C LYS A 284 -7.32 4.61 -3.17
N VAL A 285 -6.37 5.34 -3.75
CA VAL A 285 -5.34 6.08 -3.00
C VAL A 285 -5.99 7.13 -2.09
N ALA A 286 -6.99 7.86 -2.58
CA ALA A 286 -7.74 8.82 -1.74
C ALA A 286 -8.50 8.11 -0.59
N GLN A 287 -9.08 6.93 -0.86
CA GLN A 287 -9.72 6.11 0.19
C GLN A 287 -8.72 5.60 1.22
N ILE A 288 -7.51 5.21 0.80
CA ILE A 288 -6.45 4.79 1.73
C ILE A 288 -6.03 5.96 2.63
N ALA A 289 -5.93 7.18 2.09
CA ALA A 289 -5.66 8.36 2.91
C ALA A 289 -6.74 8.57 3.98
N THR A 290 -8.01 8.45 3.59
CA THR A 290 -9.15 8.52 4.53
C THR A 290 -9.09 7.42 5.58
N ALA A 291 -8.83 6.17 5.17
CA ALA A 291 -8.71 5.03 6.09
C ALA A 291 -7.51 5.19 7.05
N ALA A 292 -6.43 5.83 6.60
CA ALA A 292 -5.29 6.15 7.46
C ALA A 292 -5.65 7.21 8.53
N GLU A 293 -6.46 8.20 8.17
CA GLU A 293 -7.03 9.17 9.14
C GLU A 293 -7.95 8.48 10.15
N GLU A 294 -8.84 7.59 9.70
CA GLU A 294 -9.70 6.78 10.58
C GLU A 294 -8.88 5.86 11.49
N GLN A 295 -7.82 5.25 10.98
CA GLN A 295 -6.93 4.40 11.78
C GLN A 295 -6.19 5.21 12.83
N SER A 296 -5.84 6.46 12.53
CA SER A 296 -5.31 7.40 13.53
C SER A 296 -6.33 7.66 14.63
N ALA A 297 -7.60 7.94 14.26
CA ALA A 297 -8.71 8.14 15.20
C ALA A 297 -8.95 6.89 16.09
N ALA A 298 -8.95 5.69 15.50
CA ALA A 298 -9.08 4.44 16.24
C ALA A 298 -7.92 4.21 17.21
N SER A 299 -6.71 4.64 16.83
CA SER A 299 -5.55 4.61 17.72
C SER A 299 -5.71 5.53 18.94
N GLU A 300 -6.40 6.67 18.79
CA GLU A 300 -6.78 7.54 19.93
C GLU A 300 -7.65 6.77 20.93
N GLU A 301 -8.67 6.06 20.43
CA GLU A 301 -9.62 5.33 21.27
C GLU A 301 -8.95 4.16 22.01
N ILE A 302 -8.05 3.45 21.33
CA ILE A 302 -7.24 2.39 21.94
C ILE A 302 -6.41 2.98 23.07
N THR A 303 -5.78 4.13 22.84
CA THR A 303 -4.90 4.73 23.84
C THR A 303 -5.69 5.26 25.03
N GLY A 304 -6.87 5.85 24.82
CA GLY A 304 -7.79 6.21 25.90
C GLY A 304 -8.31 4.99 26.69
N SER A 305 -8.45 3.84 26.03
CA SER A 305 -8.80 2.58 26.69
C SER A 305 -7.65 2.03 27.54
N VAL A 306 -6.41 2.17 27.08
CA VAL A 306 -5.20 1.84 27.85
C VAL A 306 -5.11 2.72 29.11
N ASP A 307 -5.40 4.01 29.01
CA ASP A 307 -5.45 4.93 30.17
C ASP A 307 -6.51 4.51 31.21
N ARG A 308 -7.71 4.13 30.74
CA ARG A 308 -8.77 3.60 31.62
C ARG A 308 -8.32 2.33 32.33
N ILE A 309 -7.68 1.40 31.62
CA ILE A 309 -7.17 0.15 32.19
C ILE A 309 -6.08 0.43 33.23
N ALA A 310 -5.17 1.37 32.96
CA ALA A 310 -4.14 1.78 33.91
C ALA A 310 -4.76 2.41 35.18
N GLY A 311 -5.81 3.23 35.02
CA GLY A 311 -6.59 3.80 36.12
C GLY A 311 -7.22 2.73 37.01
N VAL A 312 -7.95 1.78 36.42
CA VAL A 312 -8.58 0.65 37.14
C VAL A 312 -7.52 -0.21 37.84
N SER A 313 -6.40 -0.50 37.16
CA SER A 313 -5.29 -1.27 37.75
C SER A 313 -4.73 -0.61 39.01
N LYS A 314 -4.66 0.74 39.03
CA LYS A 314 -4.23 1.50 40.20
C LYS A 314 -5.27 1.44 41.33
N GLU A 315 -6.55 1.52 41.01
CA GLU A 315 -7.63 1.40 41.99
C GLU A 315 -7.65 0.00 42.63
N VAL A 316 -7.54 -1.06 41.82
CA VAL A 316 -7.41 -2.45 42.31
C VAL A 316 -6.21 -2.61 43.23
N ALA A 317 -5.05 -2.04 42.88
CA ALA A 317 -3.87 -2.08 43.74
C ALA A 317 -4.08 -1.37 45.09
N SER A 318 -4.82 -0.26 45.09
CA SER A 318 -5.19 0.46 46.32
C SER A 318 -6.16 -0.35 47.17
N GLY A 319 -7.22 -0.91 46.56
CA GLY A 319 -8.19 -1.76 47.25
C GLY A 319 -7.56 -3.01 47.87
N ALA A 320 -6.64 -3.66 47.16
CA ALA A 320 -5.86 -4.77 47.71
C ALA A 320 -5.05 -4.36 48.96
N GLY A 321 -4.49 -3.14 48.96
CA GLY A 321 -3.84 -2.57 50.14
C GLY A 321 -4.77 -2.40 51.33
N GLN A 322 -5.98 -1.85 51.10
CA GLN A 322 -7.01 -1.71 52.14
C GLN A 322 -7.46 -3.06 52.70
N THR A 323 -7.66 -4.05 51.84
CA THR A 323 -8.02 -5.41 52.25
C THR A 323 -6.94 -6.05 53.12
N THR A 324 -5.66 -5.85 52.80
CA THR A 324 -4.56 -6.30 53.64
C THR A 324 -4.62 -5.65 55.02
N SER A 325 -4.79 -4.32 55.10
CA SER A 325 -4.89 -3.61 56.38
C SER A 325 -6.08 -4.07 57.22
N ALA A 326 -7.25 -4.26 56.61
CA ALA A 326 -8.44 -4.79 57.30
C ALA A 326 -8.21 -6.23 57.82
N SER A 327 -7.48 -7.06 57.06
CA SER A 327 -7.13 -8.42 57.47
C SER A 327 -6.19 -8.43 58.67
N GLU A 328 -5.22 -7.51 58.73
CA GLU A 328 -4.33 -7.34 59.88
C GLU A 328 -5.09 -6.89 61.14
N GLU A 329 -6.07 -5.98 60.98
CA GLU A 329 -6.91 -5.52 62.07
C GLU A 329 -7.81 -6.64 62.61
N LEU A 330 -8.44 -7.42 61.72
CA LEU A 330 -9.19 -8.62 62.10
C LEU A 330 -8.31 -9.65 62.82
N ALA A 331 -7.08 -9.87 62.36
CA ALA A 331 -6.14 -10.76 63.02
C ALA A 331 -5.80 -10.27 64.44
N LYS A 332 -5.61 -8.96 64.65
CA LYS A 332 -5.44 -8.37 65.98
C LYS A 332 -6.65 -8.58 66.87
N VAL A 333 -7.87 -8.33 66.37
CA VAL A 333 -9.11 -8.53 67.11
C VAL A 333 -9.29 -10.00 67.51
N ALA A 334 -9.04 -10.92 66.57
CA ALA A 334 -9.09 -12.36 66.84
C ALA A 334 -8.07 -12.78 67.92
N THR A 335 -6.85 -12.26 67.86
CA THR A 335 -5.81 -12.52 68.87
C THR A 335 -6.23 -11.97 70.25
N GLY A 336 -6.78 -10.75 70.30
CA GLY A 336 -7.29 -10.15 71.55
C GLY A 336 -8.47 -10.91 72.15
N LEU A 337 -9.41 -11.38 71.32
CA LEU A 337 -10.49 -12.28 71.74
C LEU A 337 -9.95 -13.59 72.32
N GLN A 338 -8.93 -14.17 71.68
CA GLN A 338 -8.29 -15.41 72.14
C GLN A 338 -7.58 -15.20 73.49
N GLU A 339 -6.94 -14.04 73.70
CA GLU A 339 -6.34 -13.69 74.99
C GLU A 339 -7.40 -13.51 76.10
N MET A 340 -8.50 -12.81 75.81
CA MET A 340 -9.61 -12.63 76.75
C MET A 340 -10.25 -13.97 77.15
N VAL A 341 -10.52 -14.85 76.18
CA VAL A 341 -11.04 -16.21 76.46
C VAL A 341 -10.01 -17.04 77.24
N GLY A 342 -8.72 -16.88 76.96
CA GLY A 342 -7.62 -17.50 77.71
C GLY A 342 -7.60 -17.07 79.19
N ARG A 343 -7.79 -15.79 79.49
CA ARG A 343 -7.89 -15.29 80.88
C ARG A 343 -9.09 -15.88 81.62
N PHE A 344 -10.24 -16.02 80.97
CA PHE A 344 -11.40 -16.69 81.56
C PHE A 344 -11.12 -18.17 81.90
N ARG A 345 -10.39 -18.89 81.04
CA ARG A 345 -9.98 -20.27 81.33
C ARG A 345 -8.93 -20.38 82.45
N LEU A 346 -8.01 -19.42 82.55
CA LEU A 346 -7.01 -19.39 83.64
C LEU A 346 -7.64 -19.06 85.00
N ASN A 347 -8.63 -18.17 85.05
CA ASN A 347 -9.35 -17.86 86.28
C ASN A 347 -10.25 -19.01 86.74
N GLY A 348 -10.82 -19.80 85.82
CA GLY A 348 -11.52 -21.05 86.17
C GLY A 348 -10.60 -22.09 86.82
N ALA A 349 -9.32 -22.15 86.42
CA ALA A 349 -8.34 -23.08 86.99
C ALA A 349 -7.73 -22.61 88.34
N MET A 350 -7.81 -21.33 88.67
CA MET A 350 -7.36 -20.80 89.97
C MET A 350 -8.44 -20.83 91.07
N GLN A 351 -9.69 -21.18 90.75
CA GLN A 351 -10.77 -21.34 91.73
C GLN A 351 -10.93 -22.77 92.27
N GLU A 352 -10.11 -23.74 91.82
CA GLU A 352 -10.20 -25.16 92.19
C GLU A 352 -8.99 -25.69 93.01
N ARG A 353 -8.24 -24.81 93.68
CA ARG A 353 -7.22 -25.20 94.67
C ARG A 353 -7.44 -24.48 96.00
#